data_AF-A0A3B1AXK5-F1
#
_entry.id   AF-A0A3B1AXK5-F1
#
_cell.length_a   1.000
_cell.length_b   1.000
_cell.length_c   1.000
_cell.angle_alpha   90.00
_cell.angle_beta   90.00
_cell.angle_gamma   90.00
#
_symmetry.space_group_name_H-M   'P 1'
#
loop_
_entity.id
_entity.type
_entity.pdbx_description
1 polymer ?
#
loop_
_entity_poly.entity_id
_entity_poly.type
_entity_poly.pdbx_seq_one_letter_code
_entity_poly.pdbx_strand_id
1 'polypeptide(L)'
;MSDCPIKRRFTQGVPVGAIAIGGGAPVVVQSMTNTNTADVGATTRQVEELARAGSELVRLTVNTEAAAQAVPRIQEALVTLGCNVPLIGDFHFNGHKLLSKYPECAQALAKYRINPGNVGHGANRDSQFASMIEIACRHNKAVRIGVNWGSMDQELVVRMMDDNAQASQPRETKEVIREIMVVSALENAKRAEELGLGKEQIVLSCKMSGVQDLIGVYQELAARCDYALHLGLTEAGMGSRGIVASTAGLAVLLQQGIGDTIRVSLTPEPGGTRAEEVVVAQEILQSLELRNFTPVVIACPGCGRTSSTVFQQLAKDIQIYLRQQMPVWRKLHPGVEDMSVAVMGCVVNGPGESKHASIGISLPGSGENPVAPVYEDGEKTVTLKGEKIAQEFQQIVQQYVQSHY
;
A
#
# COMPACT_ATOMS: atom_id res chain seq x y z
N MET A 1 -10.17 -15.51 -12.86
CA MET A 1 -9.21 -14.38 -12.91
C MET A 1 -9.84 -13.35 -13.82
N SER A 2 -10.33 -12.24 -13.25
CA SER A 2 -10.82 -11.12 -14.06
C SER A 2 -9.69 -10.67 -15.00
N ASP A 3 -9.98 -10.50 -16.28
CA ASP A 3 -9.05 -9.90 -17.24
C ASP A 3 -8.81 -8.46 -16.81
N CYS A 4 -7.80 -8.25 -15.95
CA CYS A 4 -7.44 -6.90 -15.50
C CYS A 4 -7.14 -6.06 -16.74
N PRO A 5 -7.86 -4.95 -16.98
CA PRO A 5 -7.72 -4.16 -18.20
C PRO A 5 -6.34 -3.49 -18.30
N ILE A 6 -5.58 -3.48 -17.20
CA ILE A 6 -4.29 -2.84 -17.07
C ILE A 6 -3.17 -3.85 -17.39
N LYS A 7 -2.48 -3.63 -18.51
CA LYS A 7 -1.27 -4.38 -18.85
C LYS A 7 -0.12 -3.97 -17.94
N ARG A 8 0.33 -4.88 -17.08
CA ARG A 8 1.48 -4.66 -16.17
C ARG A 8 2.80 -4.57 -16.94
N ARG A 9 3.69 -3.66 -16.50
CA ARG A 9 5.09 -3.61 -16.95
C ARG A 9 5.83 -4.87 -16.50
N PHE A 10 6.69 -5.42 -17.36
CA PHE A 10 7.59 -6.50 -16.96
C PHE A 10 8.59 -6.02 -15.91
N THR A 11 8.74 -6.78 -14.83
CA THR A 11 9.70 -6.53 -13.75
C THR A 11 10.32 -7.81 -13.27
N GLN A 12 11.51 -7.71 -12.68
CA GLN A 12 12.10 -8.80 -11.91
C GLN A 12 11.22 -9.10 -10.69
N GLY A 13 11.01 -10.39 -10.41
CA GLY A 13 10.32 -10.84 -9.21
C GLY A 13 11.24 -10.84 -8.01
N VAL A 14 10.86 -10.14 -6.95
CA VAL A 14 11.66 -9.99 -5.72
C VAL A 14 10.97 -10.69 -4.55
N PRO A 15 11.48 -11.84 -4.07
CA PRO A 15 10.92 -12.50 -2.90
C PRO A 15 11.25 -11.73 -1.61
N VAL A 16 10.25 -11.52 -0.76
CA VAL A 16 10.33 -10.88 0.55
C VAL A 16 9.57 -11.75 1.55
N GLY A 17 10.27 -12.69 2.18
CA GLY A 17 9.61 -13.76 2.93
C GLY A 17 8.74 -14.60 1.98
N ALA A 18 7.47 -14.79 2.32
CA ALA A 18 6.50 -15.51 1.49
C ALA A 18 5.84 -14.65 0.39
N ILE A 19 6.14 -13.35 0.33
CA ILE A 19 5.51 -12.40 -0.60
C ILE A 19 6.46 -12.10 -1.76
N ALA A 20 5.96 -12.13 -3.00
CA ALA A 20 6.71 -11.70 -4.18
C ALA A 20 6.30 -10.27 -4.58
N ILE A 21 7.28 -9.42 -4.91
CA ILE A 21 7.07 -8.08 -5.48
C ILE A 21 7.57 -8.11 -6.93
N GLY A 22 6.72 -7.75 -7.89
CA GLY A 22 7.08 -7.75 -9.31
C GLY A 22 7.02 -9.15 -9.93
N GLY A 23 7.57 -9.34 -11.13
CA GLY A 23 7.56 -10.64 -11.81
C GLY A 23 6.16 -11.14 -12.21
N GLY A 24 5.20 -10.22 -12.38
CA GLY A 24 3.80 -10.56 -12.64
C GLY A 24 2.97 -10.81 -11.37
N ALA A 25 3.57 -10.73 -10.18
CA ALA A 25 2.82 -10.82 -8.92
C ALA A 25 1.80 -9.67 -8.78
N PRO A 26 0.71 -9.89 -7.99
CA PRO A 26 -0.23 -8.84 -7.66
C PRO A 26 0.46 -7.66 -6.96
N VAL A 27 -0.03 -6.43 -7.17
CA VAL A 27 0.58 -5.23 -6.54
C VAL A 27 0.43 -5.34 -5.02
N VAL A 28 1.56 -5.24 -4.31
CA VAL A 28 1.62 -5.49 -2.87
C VAL A 28 1.35 -4.22 -2.06
N VAL A 29 0.46 -4.30 -1.07
CA VAL A 29 0.17 -3.21 -0.12
C VAL A 29 1.17 -3.25 1.05
N GLN A 30 1.84 -2.14 1.32
CA GLN A 30 2.75 -2.00 2.47
C GLN A 30 2.41 -0.79 3.31
N SER A 31 2.83 -0.84 4.57
CA SER A 31 2.70 0.27 5.51
C SER A 31 3.99 0.48 6.30
N MET A 32 3.97 1.46 7.20
CA MET A 32 5.05 1.68 8.15
C MET A 32 4.53 2.05 9.52
N THR A 33 5.11 1.47 10.56
CA THR A 33 4.85 1.85 11.95
C THR A 33 5.28 3.29 12.23
N ASN A 34 4.68 3.89 13.26
CA ASN A 34 5.09 5.17 13.82
C ASN A 34 5.40 5.09 15.33
N THR A 35 5.37 3.89 15.92
CA THR A 35 5.84 3.65 17.28
C THR A 35 7.37 3.72 17.36
N ASN A 36 7.88 3.99 18.56
CA ASN A 36 9.30 3.80 18.83
C ASN A 36 9.62 2.29 18.80
N THR A 37 10.44 1.85 17.85
CA THR A 37 10.78 0.43 17.69
C THR A 37 11.42 -0.20 18.92
N ALA A 38 12.09 0.57 19.77
CA ALA A 38 12.61 0.06 21.04
C ALA A 38 11.49 -0.40 22.02
N ASP A 39 10.27 0.13 21.87
CA ASP A 39 9.09 -0.38 22.56
C ASP A 39 8.54 -1.58 21.78
N VAL A 40 9.00 -2.77 22.18
CA VAL A 40 8.60 -4.06 21.61
C VAL A 40 7.08 -4.23 21.69
N GLY A 41 6.47 -3.93 22.83
CA GLY A 41 5.04 -4.16 23.05
C GLY A 41 4.17 -3.27 22.16
N ALA A 42 4.47 -1.97 22.11
CA ALA A 42 3.73 -1.04 21.25
C ALA A 42 3.94 -1.35 19.76
N THR A 43 5.17 -1.65 19.36
CA THR A 43 5.49 -1.93 17.95
C THR A 43 4.88 -3.24 17.48
N THR A 44 4.93 -4.31 18.28
CA THR A 44 4.27 -5.59 17.96
C THR A 44 2.77 -5.39 17.76
N ARG A 45 2.07 -4.68 18.68
CA ARG A 45 0.64 -4.41 18.54
C ARG A 45 0.31 -3.63 17.28
N GLN A 46 1.10 -2.61 16.94
CA GLN A 46 0.84 -1.81 15.74
C GLN A 46 1.18 -2.58 14.45
N VAL A 47 2.21 -3.43 14.45
CA VAL A 47 2.50 -4.29 13.30
C VAL A 47 1.33 -5.27 13.08
N GLU A 48 0.80 -5.87 14.14
CA GLU A 48 -0.36 -6.74 14.07
C GLU A 48 -1.61 -5.99 13.56
N GLU A 49 -1.87 -4.78 14.07
CA GLU A 49 -2.96 -3.90 13.60
C GLU A 49 -2.86 -3.65 12.10
N LEU A 50 -1.67 -3.28 11.61
CA LEU A 50 -1.41 -3.01 10.20
C LEU A 50 -1.57 -4.27 9.34
N ALA A 51 -1.07 -5.41 9.81
CA ALA A 51 -1.23 -6.69 9.11
C ALA A 51 -2.69 -7.12 9.05
N ARG A 52 -3.45 -6.96 10.14
CA ARG A 52 -4.89 -7.27 10.20
C ARG A 52 -5.71 -6.36 9.30
N ALA A 53 -5.32 -5.10 9.16
CA ALA A 53 -5.89 -4.18 8.18
C ALA A 53 -5.56 -4.58 6.72
N GLY A 54 -4.62 -5.51 6.52
CA GLY A 54 -4.25 -6.07 5.22
C GLY A 54 -2.99 -5.48 4.61
N SER A 55 -2.08 -4.93 5.43
CA SER A 55 -0.71 -4.66 5.01
C SER A 55 0.03 -5.97 4.86
N GLU A 56 0.47 -6.27 3.64
CA GLU A 56 1.17 -7.51 3.31
C GLU A 56 2.65 -7.46 3.73
N LEU A 57 3.21 -6.27 3.89
CA LEU A 57 4.59 -6.03 4.35
C LEU A 57 4.63 -4.80 5.26
N VAL A 58 5.22 -4.92 6.45
CA VAL A 58 5.25 -3.82 7.43
C VAL A 58 6.67 -3.32 7.64
N ARG A 59 6.88 -2.02 7.41
CA ARG A 59 8.15 -1.35 7.66
C ARG A 59 8.21 -0.76 9.07
N LEU A 60 9.38 -0.81 9.69
CA LEU A 60 9.68 -0.17 10.97
C LEU A 60 11.04 0.52 10.90
N THR A 61 11.23 1.58 11.68
CA THR A 61 12.50 2.30 11.72
C THR A 61 13.53 1.53 12.53
N VAL A 62 14.78 1.46 12.06
CA VAL A 62 15.88 0.87 12.84
C VAL A 62 16.98 1.93 12.91
N ASN A 63 16.78 2.89 13.81
CA ASN A 63 17.57 4.11 13.92
C ASN A 63 18.53 4.11 15.12
N THR A 64 18.36 3.21 16.08
CA THR A 64 19.18 3.11 17.29
C THR A 64 19.55 1.66 17.58
N GLU A 65 20.54 1.48 18.45
CA GLU A 65 20.93 0.15 18.93
C GLU A 65 19.78 -0.55 19.67
N ALA A 66 19.03 0.18 20.50
CA ALA A 66 17.86 -0.36 21.21
C ALA A 66 16.76 -0.81 20.23
N ALA A 67 16.54 -0.06 19.15
CA ALA A 67 15.63 -0.48 18.08
C ALA A 67 16.13 -1.75 17.39
N ALA A 68 17.43 -1.84 17.07
CA ALA A 68 17.99 -3.04 16.45
C ALA A 68 17.87 -4.28 17.35
N GLN A 69 18.11 -4.15 18.66
CA GLN A 69 17.92 -5.23 19.64
C GLN A 69 16.45 -5.64 19.80
N ALA A 70 15.50 -4.72 19.55
CA ALA A 70 14.08 -4.99 19.68
C ALA A 70 13.50 -5.78 18.51
N VAL A 71 14.08 -5.70 17.30
CA VAL A 71 13.54 -6.33 16.08
C VAL A 71 13.33 -7.85 16.21
N PRO A 72 14.32 -8.66 16.68
CA PRO A 72 14.10 -10.09 16.87
C PRO A 72 12.96 -10.39 17.85
N ARG A 73 12.89 -9.65 18.96
CA ARG A 73 11.83 -9.81 19.98
C ARG A 73 10.45 -9.45 19.43
N ILE A 74 10.37 -8.44 18.56
CA ILE A 74 9.13 -8.08 17.86
C ILE A 74 8.70 -9.22 16.93
N GLN A 75 9.62 -9.77 16.14
CA GLN A 75 9.35 -10.88 15.24
C GLN A 75 8.85 -12.12 16.01
N GLU A 76 9.53 -12.52 17.09
CA GLU A 76 9.14 -13.65 17.94
C GLU A 76 7.73 -13.46 18.54
N ALA A 77 7.45 -12.26 19.03
CA ALA A 77 6.13 -11.93 19.58
C ALA A 77 5.03 -12.00 18.51
N LEU A 78 5.30 -11.53 17.28
CA LEU A 78 4.36 -11.62 16.16
C LEU A 78 4.08 -13.08 15.76
N VAL A 79 5.12 -13.92 15.70
CA VAL A 79 4.97 -15.36 15.44
C VAL A 79 4.11 -16.02 16.52
N THR A 80 4.31 -15.66 17.79
CA THR A 80 3.48 -16.17 18.91
C THR A 80 2.01 -15.77 18.77
N LEU A 81 1.72 -14.61 18.19
CA LEU A 81 0.37 -14.16 17.85
C LEU A 81 -0.19 -14.77 16.55
N GLY A 82 0.57 -15.64 15.87
CA GLY A 82 0.20 -16.18 14.56
C GLY A 82 0.27 -15.16 13.42
N CYS A 83 0.96 -14.03 13.62
CA CYS A 83 1.16 -12.98 12.63
C CYS A 83 2.53 -13.14 11.96
N ASN A 84 2.55 -13.66 10.73
CA ASN A 84 3.80 -13.91 9.97
C ASN A 84 4.11 -12.81 8.94
N VAL A 85 3.70 -11.56 9.22
CA VAL A 85 3.93 -10.45 8.28
C VAL A 85 5.43 -10.15 8.16
N PRO A 86 6.00 -10.10 6.95
CA PRO A 86 7.42 -9.81 6.79
C PRO A 86 7.77 -8.37 7.20
N LEU A 87 8.82 -8.23 8.02
CA LEU A 87 9.29 -6.95 8.55
C LEU A 87 10.36 -6.33 7.64
N ILE A 88 10.23 -5.02 7.36
CA ILE A 88 11.22 -4.24 6.60
C ILE A 88 11.92 -3.26 7.52
N GLY A 89 13.25 -3.30 7.57
CA GLY A 89 14.05 -2.35 8.36
C GLY A 89 14.33 -1.08 7.55
N ASP A 90 13.95 0.09 8.08
CA ASP A 90 14.27 1.39 7.49
C ASP A 90 15.53 1.97 8.12
N PHE A 91 16.61 2.03 7.34
CA PHE A 91 17.91 2.47 7.81
C PHE A 91 18.32 3.82 7.20
N HIS A 92 18.88 4.68 8.03
CA HIS A 92 19.44 5.98 7.67
C HIS A 92 20.71 6.23 8.48
N PHE A 93 21.76 6.80 7.88
CA PHE A 93 23.03 7.21 8.52
C PHE A 93 23.88 6.08 9.12
N ASN A 94 23.34 5.32 10.08
CA ASN A 94 24.05 4.32 10.88
C ASN A 94 23.70 2.86 10.52
N GLY A 95 22.99 2.63 9.41
CA GLY A 95 22.54 1.29 9.02
C GLY A 95 23.64 0.23 8.93
N HIS A 96 24.78 0.57 8.34
CA HIS A 96 25.97 -0.28 8.27
C HIS A 96 26.47 -0.72 9.66
N LYS A 97 26.45 0.18 10.66
CA LYS A 97 26.86 -0.13 12.04
C LYS A 97 25.84 -1.03 12.72
N LEU A 98 24.55 -0.69 12.61
CA LEU A 98 23.48 -1.44 13.27
C LEU A 98 23.39 -2.86 12.73
N LEU A 99 23.41 -3.04 11.41
CA LEU A 99 23.38 -4.36 10.79
C LEU A 99 24.63 -5.20 11.11
N SER A 100 25.81 -4.59 11.19
CA SER A 100 27.05 -5.29 11.55
C SER A 100 27.10 -5.70 13.02
N LYS A 101 26.66 -4.80 13.92
CA LYS A 101 26.70 -5.01 15.38
C LYS A 101 25.58 -5.93 15.88
N TYR A 102 24.43 -5.94 15.20
CA TYR A 102 23.25 -6.70 15.56
C TYR A 102 22.83 -7.67 14.45
N PRO A 103 23.57 -8.78 14.24
CA PRO A 103 23.30 -9.74 13.17
C PRO A 103 21.92 -10.42 13.31
N GLU A 104 21.40 -10.58 14.53
CA GLU A 104 20.05 -11.10 14.76
C GLU A 104 18.98 -10.19 14.17
N CYS A 105 19.16 -8.87 14.25
CA CYS A 105 18.28 -7.89 13.60
C CYS A 105 18.32 -8.06 12.07
N ALA A 106 19.52 -8.17 11.50
CA ALA A 106 19.71 -8.42 10.07
C ALA A 106 19.00 -9.71 9.62
N GLN A 107 19.11 -10.78 10.39
CA GLN A 107 18.46 -12.06 10.09
C GLN A 107 16.94 -12.02 10.25
N ALA A 108 16.42 -11.37 11.28
CA ALA A 108 14.99 -11.30 11.59
C ALA A 108 14.20 -10.47 10.56
N LEU A 109 14.81 -9.44 9.97
CA LEU A 109 14.20 -8.65 8.91
C LEU A 109 14.07 -9.45 7.61
N ALA A 110 12.97 -9.26 6.89
CA ALA A 110 12.76 -9.87 5.58
C ALA A 110 13.39 -9.07 4.43
N LYS A 111 13.59 -7.76 4.65
CA LYS A 111 14.11 -6.82 3.65
C LYS A 111 14.73 -5.61 4.31
N TYR A 112 15.73 -5.02 3.68
CA TYR A 112 16.34 -3.76 4.12
C TYR A 112 15.91 -2.61 3.19
N ARG A 113 15.65 -1.43 3.75
CA ARG A 113 15.56 -0.18 2.98
C ARG A 113 16.83 0.62 3.23
N ILE A 114 17.52 0.96 2.14
CA ILE A 114 18.68 1.84 2.12
C ILE A 114 18.33 3.13 1.39
N ASN A 115 18.76 4.27 1.93
CA ASN A 115 18.68 5.57 1.26
C ASN A 115 20.09 6.05 0.90
N PRO A 116 20.51 5.98 -0.38
CA PRO A 116 21.86 6.33 -0.80
C PRO A 116 22.34 7.73 -0.41
N GLY A 117 21.44 8.72 -0.31
CA GLY A 117 21.84 10.08 0.08
C GLY A 117 22.12 10.25 1.57
N ASN A 118 21.76 9.25 2.40
CA ASN A 118 21.92 9.30 3.86
C ASN A 118 22.93 8.26 4.40
N VAL A 119 23.76 7.64 3.55
CA VAL A 119 24.78 6.67 4.00
C VAL A 119 26.18 7.27 4.14
N GLY A 120 26.31 8.59 4.24
CA GLY A 120 27.59 9.30 4.39
C GLY A 120 27.96 10.16 3.18
N HIS A 121 29.20 10.64 3.13
CA HIS A 121 29.74 11.51 2.06
C HIS A 121 31.06 10.96 1.52
N GLY A 122 31.37 11.20 0.24
CA GLY A 122 32.58 10.71 -0.43
C GLY A 122 32.86 9.21 -0.23
N ALA A 123 34.13 8.85 -0.04
CA ALA A 123 34.56 7.44 0.14
C ALA A 123 33.91 6.70 1.32
N ASN A 124 33.48 7.44 2.36
CA ASN A 124 32.74 6.86 3.48
C ASN A 124 31.34 6.41 3.05
N ARG A 125 30.71 7.09 2.09
CA ARG A 125 29.41 6.70 1.54
C ARG A 125 29.50 5.35 0.85
N ASP A 126 30.48 5.19 -0.03
CA ASP A 126 30.64 3.97 -0.83
C ASP A 126 30.93 2.75 0.04
N SER A 127 31.82 2.90 1.03
CA SER A 127 32.14 1.82 1.97
C SER A 127 30.95 1.45 2.86
N GLN A 128 30.17 2.43 3.33
CA GLN A 128 28.98 2.18 4.14
C GLN A 128 27.85 1.53 3.34
N PHE A 129 27.61 2.01 2.11
CA PHE A 129 26.67 1.37 1.20
C PHE A 129 27.08 -0.07 0.90
N ALA A 130 28.36 -0.28 0.54
CA ALA A 130 28.89 -1.61 0.24
C ALA A 130 28.72 -2.57 1.42
N SER A 131 29.07 -2.13 2.63
CA SER A 131 28.89 -2.93 3.85
C SER A 131 27.43 -3.38 4.04
N MET A 132 26.45 -2.51 3.80
CA MET A 132 25.04 -2.89 3.92
C MET A 132 24.61 -3.89 2.84
N ILE A 133 25.09 -3.73 1.60
CA ILE A 133 24.80 -4.66 0.50
C ILE A 133 25.44 -6.02 0.77
N GLU A 134 26.70 -6.07 1.19
CA GLU A 134 27.39 -7.32 1.54
C GLU A 134 26.67 -8.09 2.66
N ILE A 135 26.13 -7.37 3.66
CA ILE A 135 25.30 -7.98 4.72
C ILE A 135 23.99 -8.52 4.14
N ALA A 136 23.37 -7.81 3.18
CA ALA A 136 22.19 -8.29 2.49
C ALA A 136 22.48 -9.57 1.69
N CYS A 137 23.59 -9.61 0.95
CA CYS A 137 24.04 -10.80 0.23
C CYS A 137 24.27 -11.97 1.20
N ARG A 138 25.00 -11.74 2.31
CA ARG A 138 25.29 -12.77 3.33
C ARG A 138 24.03 -13.38 3.94
N HIS A 139 23.00 -12.57 4.16
CA HIS A 139 21.73 -13.03 4.75
C HIS A 139 20.64 -13.31 3.70
N ASN A 140 20.99 -13.28 2.42
CA ASN A 140 20.07 -13.46 1.29
C ASN A 140 18.80 -12.58 1.41
N LYS A 141 18.98 -11.29 1.68
CA LYS A 141 17.87 -10.34 1.90
C LYS A 141 17.68 -9.45 0.69
N ALA A 142 16.41 -9.22 0.34
CA ALA A 142 16.05 -8.17 -0.59
C ALA A 142 16.43 -6.79 -0.03
N VAL A 143 16.76 -5.86 -0.93
CA VAL A 143 17.07 -4.47 -0.62
C VAL A 143 16.18 -3.55 -1.43
N ARG A 144 15.55 -2.57 -0.78
CA ARG A 144 15.02 -1.41 -1.47
C ARG A 144 16.04 -0.28 -1.43
N ILE A 145 16.49 0.14 -2.60
CA ILE A 145 17.26 1.37 -2.78
C ILE A 145 16.26 2.49 -3.04
N GLY A 146 16.03 3.31 -2.01
CA GLY A 146 14.97 4.32 -2.01
C GLY A 146 15.51 5.73 -1.95
N VAL A 147 15.57 6.38 -3.10
CA VAL A 147 15.97 7.78 -3.28
C VAL A 147 14.78 8.70 -2.95
N ASN A 148 15.01 9.68 -2.10
CA ASN A 148 14.03 10.71 -1.76
C ASN A 148 14.60 12.08 -2.15
N TRP A 149 13.78 12.94 -2.74
CA TRP A 149 14.24 14.26 -3.20
C TRP A 149 14.79 15.13 -2.05
N GLY A 150 14.22 15.04 -0.85
CA GLY A 150 14.68 15.79 0.33
C GLY A 150 16.01 15.32 0.93
N SER A 151 16.57 14.21 0.44
CA SER A 151 17.84 13.66 0.90
C SER A 151 18.65 13.14 -0.28
N MET A 152 18.74 13.91 -1.36
CA MET A 152 19.55 13.57 -2.52
C MET A 152 21.04 13.62 -2.20
N ASP A 153 21.79 12.84 -2.96
CA ASP A 153 23.24 12.89 -2.99
C ASP A 153 23.71 14.26 -3.54
N GLN A 154 24.32 15.06 -2.67
CA GLN A 154 24.72 16.42 -3.00
C GLN A 154 25.81 16.47 -4.06
N GLU A 155 26.72 15.47 -4.11
CA GLU A 155 27.79 15.42 -5.11
C GLU A 155 27.20 15.20 -6.51
N LEU A 156 26.22 14.29 -6.62
CA LEU A 156 25.49 14.04 -7.85
C LEU A 156 24.68 15.26 -8.30
N VAL A 157 24.01 15.95 -7.36
CA VAL A 157 23.24 17.17 -7.66
C VAL A 157 24.15 18.25 -8.23
N VAL A 158 25.28 18.54 -7.59
CA VAL A 158 26.25 19.55 -8.06
C VAL A 158 26.76 19.19 -9.46
N ARG A 159 27.24 17.94 -9.64
CA ARG A 159 27.73 17.46 -10.95
C ARG A 159 26.72 17.69 -12.06
N MET A 160 25.48 17.24 -11.86
CA MET A 160 24.45 17.30 -12.91
C MET A 160 23.91 18.71 -13.15
N MET A 161 23.90 19.57 -12.13
CA MET A 161 23.54 20.99 -12.29
C MET A 161 24.61 21.75 -13.06
N ASP A 162 25.89 21.50 -12.77
CA ASP A 162 27.02 22.10 -13.49
C ASP A 162 27.05 21.63 -14.96
N ASP A 163 26.85 20.33 -15.21
CA ASP A 163 26.74 19.77 -16.56
C ASP A 163 25.57 20.42 -17.34
N ASN A 164 24.43 20.64 -16.69
CA ASN A 164 23.28 21.30 -17.32
C ASN A 164 23.53 22.78 -17.61
N ALA A 165 24.24 23.49 -16.73
CA ALA A 165 24.61 24.90 -16.93
C ALA A 165 25.60 25.09 -18.09
N GLN A 166 26.41 24.08 -18.39
CA GLN A 166 27.37 24.08 -19.50
C GLN A 166 26.77 23.57 -20.82
N ALA A 167 25.57 23.01 -20.81
CA ALA A 167 24.92 22.49 -22.00
C ALA A 167 24.54 23.60 -22.99
N SER A 168 24.55 23.29 -24.29
CA SER A 168 24.13 24.23 -25.34
C SER A 168 22.67 24.65 -25.23
N GLN A 169 21.84 23.80 -24.63
CA GLN A 169 20.44 24.05 -24.32
C GLN A 169 20.17 23.52 -22.90
N PRO A 170 20.38 24.36 -21.87
CA PRO A 170 20.08 23.98 -20.49
C PRO A 170 18.62 23.60 -20.34
N ARG A 171 18.37 22.50 -19.63
CA ARG A 171 17.02 22.07 -19.26
C ARG A 171 16.52 22.85 -18.06
N GLU A 172 15.21 22.89 -17.91
CA GLU A 172 14.55 23.42 -16.72
C GLU A 172 15.01 22.67 -15.46
N THR A 173 15.21 23.39 -14.36
CA THR A 173 15.71 22.83 -13.09
C THR A 173 14.89 21.62 -12.64
N LYS A 174 13.57 21.66 -12.87
CA LYS A 174 12.65 20.58 -12.52
C LYS A 174 12.93 19.28 -13.27
N GLU A 175 13.29 19.36 -14.55
CA GLU A 175 13.67 18.20 -15.36
C GLU A 175 15.02 17.63 -14.91
N VAL A 176 15.97 18.51 -14.59
CA VAL A 176 17.28 18.09 -14.06
C VAL A 176 17.12 17.35 -12.73
N ILE A 177 16.26 17.84 -11.83
CA ILE A 177 15.97 17.17 -10.55
C ILE A 177 15.39 15.78 -10.77
N ARG A 178 14.46 15.60 -11.72
CA ARG A 178 13.91 14.28 -12.04
C ARG A 178 14.99 13.34 -12.57
N GLU A 179 15.82 13.83 -13.49
CA GLU A 179 16.93 13.06 -14.03
C GLU A 179 17.93 12.66 -12.94
N ILE A 180 18.29 13.58 -12.01
CA ILE A 180 19.14 13.28 -10.85
C ILE A 180 18.55 12.14 -10.02
N MET A 181 17.24 12.19 -9.73
CA MET A 181 16.57 11.15 -8.96
C MET A 181 16.63 9.78 -9.64
N VAL A 182 16.41 9.73 -10.96
CA VAL A 182 16.47 8.49 -11.75
C VAL A 182 17.90 7.96 -11.82
N VAL A 183 18.87 8.81 -12.17
CA VAL A 183 20.29 8.45 -12.24
C VAL A 183 20.78 7.94 -10.90
N SER A 184 20.45 8.62 -9.80
CA SER A 184 20.81 8.18 -8.45
C SER A 184 20.30 6.77 -8.17
N ALA A 185 19.04 6.48 -8.48
CA ALA A 185 18.48 5.15 -8.25
C ALA A 185 19.18 4.07 -9.09
N LEU A 186 19.41 4.35 -10.38
CA LEU A 186 20.03 3.39 -11.31
C LEU A 186 21.51 3.16 -11.03
N GLU A 187 22.30 4.21 -10.74
CA GLU A 187 23.71 4.10 -10.39
C GLU A 187 23.89 3.28 -9.10
N ASN A 188 23.06 3.52 -8.07
CA ASN A 188 23.14 2.75 -6.82
C ASN A 188 22.64 1.30 -7.00
N ALA A 189 21.66 1.06 -7.87
CA ALA A 189 21.22 -0.30 -8.20
C ALA A 189 22.33 -1.10 -8.89
N LYS A 190 22.93 -0.51 -9.93
CA LYS A 190 24.08 -1.10 -10.62
C LYS A 190 25.25 -1.35 -9.66
N ARG A 191 25.52 -0.41 -8.75
CA ARG A 191 26.56 -0.58 -7.73
C ARG A 191 26.25 -1.76 -6.80
N ALA A 192 24.99 -1.96 -6.41
CA ALA A 192 24.60 -3.11 -5.61
C ALA A 192 24.77 -4.43 -6.39
N GLU A 193 24.46 -4.45 -7.69
CA GLU A 193 24.74 -5.60 -8.57
C GLU A 193 26.24 -5.93 -8.63
N GLU A 194 27.10 -4.92 -8.82
CA GLU A 194 28.56 -5.08 -8.83
C GLU A 194 29.13 -5.63 -7.52
N LEU A 195 28.44 -5.37 -6.41
CA LEU A 195 28.77 -5.88 -5.07
C LEU A 195 28.18 -7.28 -4.82
N GLY A 196 27.49 -7.86 -5.79
CA GLY A 196 27.00 -9.23 -5.78
C GLY A 196 25.52 -9.41 -5.40
N LEU A 197 24.74 -8.33 -5.27
CA LEU A 197 23.31 -8.43 -5.02
C LEU A 197 22.56 -8.71 -6.33
N GLY A 198 21.78 -9.79 -6.38
CA GLY A 198 21.02 -10.13 -7.57
C GLY A 198 19.96 -9.07 -7.92
N LYS A 199 19.63 -8.94 -9.20
CA LYS A 199 18.61 -8.00 -9.67
C LYS A 199 17.22 -8.32 -9.11
N GLU A 200 16.95 -9.61 -8.95
CA GLU A 200 15.82 -10.24 -8.27
C GLU A 200 15.81 -10.02 -6.75
N GLN A 201 16.78 -9.30 -6.20
CA GLN A 201 16.80 -8.88 -4.80
C GLN A 201 16.65 -7.37 -4.64
N ILE A 202 16.54 -6.61 -5.73
CA ILE A 202 16.54 -5.14 -5.72
C ILE A 202 15.15 -4.60 -6.05
N VAL A 203 14.67 -3.70 -5.18
CA VAL A 203 13.50 -2.85 -5.45
C VAL A 203 13.92 -1.39 -5.47
N LEU A 204 13.40 -0.60 -6.41
CA LEU A 204 13.69 0.83 -6.50
C LEU A 204 12.50 1.69 -6.08
N SER A 205 12.80 2.88 -5.58
CA SER A 205 11.80 3.95 -5.41
C SER A 205 12.45 5.32 -5.51
N CYS A 206 11.81 6.24 -6.24
CA CYS A 206 12.17 7.66 -6.30
C CYS A 206 10.97 8.48 -5.79
N LYS A 207 10.97 8.89 -4.51
CA LYS A 207 9.80 9.58 -3.94
C LYS A 207 9.89 11.10 -4.08
N MET A 208 8.83 11.66 -4.62
CA MET A 208 8.57 13.10 -4.77
C MET A 208 7.38 13.50 -3.89
N SER A 209 7.30 14.79 -3.53
CA SER A 209 6.15 15.38 -2.81
C SER A 209 5.10 15.97 -3.74
N GLY A 210 5.47 16.33 -4.98
CA GLY A 210 4.55 16.80 -6.01
C GLY A 210 3.97 15.65 -6.85
N VAL A 211 2.66 15.66 -7.10
CA VAL A 211 1.97 14.64 -7.90
C VAL A 211 2.54 14.53 -9.31
N GLN A 212 2.69 15.66 -10.01
CA GLN A 212 3.22 15.68 -11.38
C GLN A 212 4.69 15.25 -11.46
N ASP A 213 5.44 15.48 -10.38
CA ASP A 213 6.84 15.06 -10.27
C ASP A 213 6.97 13.57 -10.01
N LEU A 214 6.09 13.02 -9.16
CA LEU A 214 5.99 11.59 -8.95
C LEU A 214 5.69 10.85 -10.26
N ILE A 215 4.73 11.35 -11.04
CA ILE A 215 4.37 10.73 -12.33
C ILE A 215 5.57 10.74 -13.27
N GLY A 216 6.19 11.91 -13.49
CA GLY A 216 7.34 12.02 -14.40
C GLY A 216 8.53 11.15 -14.00
N VAL A 217 8.93 11.19 -12.72
CA VAL A 217 10.12 10.43 -12.27
C VAL A 217 9.93 8.92 -12.40
N TYR A 218 8.73 8.40 -12.15
CA TYR A 218 8.47 6.96 -12.28
C TYR A 218 8.28 6.53 -13.73
N GLN A 219 7.75 7.39 -14.61
CA GLN A 219 7.72 7.12 -16.05
C GLN A 219 9.14 6.98 -16.61
N GLU A 220 10.02 7.93 -16.28
CA GLU A 220 11.42 7.91 -16.69
C GLU A 220 12.17 6.71 -16.10
N LEU A 221 11.99 6.43 -14.80
CA LEU A 221 12.61 5.28 -14.14
C LEU A 221 12.14 3.95 -14.75
N ALA A 222 10.83 3.80 -14.99
CA ALA A 222 10.25 2.58 -15.53
C ALA A 222 10.69 2.31 -16.98
N ALA A 223 10.96 3.35 -17.77
CA ALA A 223 11.45 3.22 -19.14
C ALA A 223 12.92 2.78 -19.22
N ARG A 224 13.70 2.95 -18.15
CA ARG A 224 15.16 2.73 -18.14
C ARG A 224 15.60 1.49 -17.37
N CYS A 225 14.66 0.74 -16.79
CA CYS A 225 14.96 -0.50 -16.10
C CYS A 225 13.77 -1.47 -16.12
N ASP A 226 13.96 -2.62 -15.52
CA ASP A 226 13.03 -3.73 -15.28
C ASP A 226 13.05 -4.14 -13.78
N TYR A 227 13.60 -3.30 -12.90
CA TYR A 227 13.48 -3.50 -11.45
C TYR A 227 12.02 -3.40 -11.01
N ALA A 228 11.69 -4.12 -9.93
CA ALA A 228 10.46 -3.90 -9.19
C ALA A 228 10.46 -2.51 -8.55
N LEU A 229 9.32 -1.82 -8.63
CA LEU A 229 9.17 -0.42 -8.20
C LEU A 229 8.21 -0.31 -7.02
N HIS A 230 8.69 0.29 -5.93
CA HIS A 230 7.86 0.68 -4.80
C HIS A 230 7.34 2.11 -5.00
N LEU A 231 6.05 2.25 -5.30
CA LEU A 231 5.41 3.54 -5.48
C LEU A 231 4.95 4.15 -4.16
N GLY A 232 4.89 5.47 -4.13
CA GLY A 232 4.28 6.23 -3.06
C GLY A 232 4.64 7.70 -3.15
N LEU A 233 3.63 8.56 -3.05
CA LEU A 233 3.84 9.98 -2.79
C LEU A 233 4.39 10.12 -1.37
N THR A 234 5.49 10.86 -1.19
CA THR A 234 5.97 11.19 0.16
C THR A 234 5.23 12.40 0.70
N GLU A 235 5.04 12.47 2.02
CA GLU A 235 4.48 13.65 2.69
C GLU A 235 3.13 14.10 2.09
N ALA A 236 2.23 13.15 1.82
CA ALA A 236 0.95 13.44 1.19
C ALA A 236 0.07 14.42 2.01
N GLY A 237 0.28 14.44 3.33
CA GLY A 237 -0.46 15.27 4.28
C GLY A 237 -1.52 14.47 5.03
N MET A 238 -2.44 15.21 5.66
CA MET A 238 -3.52 14.67 6.49
C MET A 238 -4.85 14.68 5.74
N GLY A 239 -5.75 13.77 6.12
CA GLY A 239 -7.15 13.75 5.68
C GLY A 239 -7.32 13.74 4.15
N SER A 240 -8.34 14.45 3.67
CA SER A 240 -8.75 14.45 2.26
C SER A 240 -7.63 14.86 1.29
N ARG A 241 -6.79 15.84 1.66
CA ARG A 241 -5.65 16.26 0.84
C ARG A 241 -4.68 15.11 0.59
N GLY A 242 -4.31 14.38 1.64
CA GLY A 242 -3.36 13.26 1.54
C GLY A 242 -3.92 12.10 0.73
N ILE A 243 -5.20 11.80 0.90
CA ILE A 243 -5.92 10.78 0.13
C ILE A 243 -5.95 11.17 -1.35
N VAL A 244 -6.46 12.36 -1.68
CA VAL A 244 -6.60 12.83 -3.08
C VAL A 244 -5.25 12.90 -3.78
N ALA A 245 -4.22 13.46 -3.14
CA ALA A 245 -2.90 13.58 -3.74
C ALA A 245 -2.25 12.21 -4.00
N SER A 246 -2.38 11.28 -3.05
CA SER A 246 -1.86 9.92 -3.22
C SER A 246 -2.58 9.19 -4.35
N THR A 247 -3.91 9.23 -4.39
CA THR A 247 -4.72 8.61 -5.45
C THR A 247 -4.39 9.22 -6.81
N ALA A 248 -4.32 10.56 -6.92
CA ALA A 248 -4.03 11.24 -8.19
C ALA A 248 -2.66 10.87 -8.78
N GLY A 249 -1.64 10.69 -7.93
CA GLY A 249 -0.30 10.28 -8.38
C GLY A 249 -0.19 8.79 -8.70
N LEU A 250 -0.72 7.93 -7.83
CA LEU A 250 -0.59 6.48 -7.99
C LEU A 250 -1.49 5.96 -9.11
N ALA A 251 -2.71 6.45 -9.25
CA ALA A 251 -3.66 5.91 -10.22
C ALA A 251 -3.18 6.05 -11.67
N VAL A 252 -2.52 7.17 -12.01
CA VAL A 252 -1.94 7.39 -13.34
C VAL A 252 -0.83 6.37 -13.63
N LEU A 253 0.10 6.19 -12.69
CA LEU A 253 1.21 5.25 -12.84
C LEU A 253 0.73 3.80 -12.89
N LEU A 254 -0.20 3.44 -12.01
CA LEU A 254 -0.77 2.10 -11.93
C LEU A 254 -1.56 1.74 -13.21
N GLN A 255 -2.35 2.67 -13.79
CA GLN A 255 -3.00 2.45 -15.09
C GLN A 255 -2.00 2.26 -16.24
N GLN A 256 -0.80 2.85 -16.14
CA GLN A 256 0.29 2.62 -17.10
C GLN A 256 1.03 1.29 -16.84
N GLY A 257 0.57 0.48 -15.88
CA GLY A 257 1.20 -0.77 -15.48
C GLY A 257 2.47 -0.60 -14.64
N ILE A 258 2.78 0.63 -14.19
CA ILE A 258 3.97 0.96 -13.42
C ILE A 258 3.66 0.82 -11.92
N GLY A 259 4.53 0.12 -11.20
CA GLY A 259 4.42 -0.11 -9.76
C GLY A 259 4.13 -1.57 -9.42
N ASP A 260 4.89 -2.09 -8.46
CA ASP A 260 4.82 -3.50 -8.03
C ASP A 260 4.45 -3.63 -6.56
N THR A 261 4.67 -2.55 -5.80
CA THR A 261 4.20 -2.41 -4.44
C THR A 261 3.93 -0.94 -4.14
N ILE A 262 2.96 -0.65 -3.26
CA ILE A 262 2.59 0.72 -2.91
C ILE A 262 2.64 0.95 -1.41
N ARG A 263 2.93 2.19 -1.03
CA ARG A 263 2.64 2.73 0.31
C ARG A 263 2.05 4.13 0.18
N VAL A 264 0.91 4.34 0.80
CA VAL A 264 0.34 5.68 1.01
C VAL A 264 1.01 6.29 2.25
N SER A 265 1.46 7.55 2.17
CA SER A 265 2.18 8.21 3.26
C SER A 265 1.30 9.28 3.91
N LEU A 266 0.24 8.84 4.61
CA LEU A 266 -0.65 9.75 5.34
C LEU A 266 -0.04 10.15 6.68
N THR A 267 -0.26 11.41 7.04
CA THR A 267 -0.15 11.87 8.43
C THR A 267 -1.47 11.53 9.12
N PRO A 268 -1.49 10.62 10.11
CA PRO A 268 -2.72 10.30 10.83
C PRO A 268 -3.25 11.51 11.58
N GLU A 269 -4.57 11.64 11.69
CA GLU A 269 -5.18 12.59 12.61
C GLU A 269 -4.79 12.27 14.07
N PRO A 270 -4.76 13.26 14.98
CA PRO A 270 -4.52 13.00 16.40
C PRO A 270 -5.51 11.95 16.95
N GLY A 271 -5.00 10.83 17.46
CA GLY A 271 -5.82 9.71 17.92
C GLY A 271 -6.40 8.83 16.81
N GLY A 272 -6.14 9.15 15.54
CA GLY A 272 -6.50 8.32 14.38
C GLY A 272 -5.68 7.05 14.31
N THR A 273 -6.23 6.04 13.63
CA THR A 273 -5.55 4.74 13.43
C THR A 273 -4.45 4.86 12.37
N ARG A 274 -3.34 4.15 12.59
CA ARG A 274 -2.27 4.02 11.59
C ARG A 274 -2.72 3.19 10.38
N ALA A 275 -3.73 2.34 10.54
CA ALA A 275 -4.28 1.46 9.50
C ALA A 275 -4.98 2.21 8.36
N GLU A 276 -5.31 3.50 8.53
CA GLU A 276 -5.94 4.29 7.47
C GLU A 276 -5.10 4.32 6.18
N GLU A 277 -3.77 4.36 6.28
CA GLU A 277 -2.90 4.34 5.09
C GLU A 277 -2.98 3.01 4.32
N VAL A 278 -3.28 1.91 5.03
CA VAL A 278 -3.47 0.58 4.44
C VAL A 278 -4.81 0.54 3.71
N VAL A 279 -5.87 1.02 4.36
CA VAL A 279 -7.22 1.09 3.76
C VAL A 279 -7.17 1.92 2.48
N VAL A 280 -6.56 3.10 2.50
CA VAL A 280 -6.46 3.95 1.30
C VAL A 280 -5.64 3.28 0.19
N ALA A 281 -4.57 2.56 0.53
CA ALA A 281 -3.80 1.80 -0.46
C ALA A 281 -4.64 0.70 -1.13
N GLN A 282 -5.44 -0.03 -0.35
CA GLN A 282 -6.35 -1.05 -0.85
C GLN A 282 -7.43 -0.45 -1.75
N GLU A 283 -8.06 0.65 -1.33
CA GLU A 283 -9.10 1.34 -2.10
C GLU A 283 -8.57 1.85 -3.45
N ILE A 284 -7.33 2.35 -3.51
CA ILE A 284 -6.69 2.75 -4.78
C ILE A 284 -6.58 1.56 -5.74
N LEU A 285 -6.07 0.41 -5.26
CA LEU A 285 -5.89 -0.77 -6.10
C LEU A 285 -7.21 -1.42 -6.50
N GLN A 286 -8.21 -1.43 -5.61
CA GLN A 286 -9.54 -1.97 -5.86
C GLN A 286 -10.35 -1.10 -6.83
N SER A 287 -10.27 0.22 -6.70
CA SER A 287 -10.90 1.16 -7.64
C SER A 287 -10.32 1.09 -9.06
N LEU A 288 -9.11 0.55 -9.20
CA LEU A 288 -8.43 0.31 -10.48
C LEU A 288 -8.56 -1.14 -10.95
N GLU A 289 -9.32 -1.98 -10.23
CA GLU A 289 -9.52 -3.40 -10.54
C GLU A 289 -8.20 -4.20 -10.62
N LEU A 290 -7.17 -3.74 -9.90
CA LEU A 290 -5.87 -4.43 -9.81
C LEU A 290 -5.86 -5.52 -8.74
N ARG A 291 -6.68 -5.36 -7.70
CA ARG A 291 -6.81 -6.24 -6.54
C ARG A 291 -8.18 -6.06 -5.90
N ASN A 292 -8.79 -7.15 -5.47
CA ASN A 292 -9.97 -7.09 -4.60
C ASN A 292 -9.55 -7.47 -3.18
N PHE A 293 -9.92 -6.65 -2.21
CA PHE A 293 -9.59 -6.85 -0.79
C PHE A 293 -10.82 -7.07 0.06
N THR A 294 -11.90 -6.36 -0.24
CA THR A 294 -13.18 -6.43 0.47
C THR A 294 -14.32 -6.26 -0.51
N PRO A 295 -15.49 -6.89 -0.27
CA PRO A 295 -16.67 -6.68 -1.10
C PRO A 295 -16.96 -5.19 -1.32
N VAL A 296 -17.21 -4.81 -2.57
CA VAL A 296 -17.49 -3.41 -2.92
C VAL A 296 -18.89 -3.06 -2.46
N VAL A 297 -19.04 -1.95 -1.73
CA VAL A 297 -20.36 -1.41 -1.40
C VAL A 297 -20.75 -0.35 -2.43
N ILE A 298 -21.76 -0.64 -3.24
CA ILE A 298 -22.34 0.29 -4.20
C ILE A 298 -23.48 1.02 -3.49
N ALA A 299 -23.28 2.30 -3.18
CA ALA A 299 -24.27 3.10 -2.50
C ALA A 299 -24.58 4.40 -3.25
N CYS A 300 -25.86 4.77 -3.31
CA CYS A 300 -26.24 6.06 -3.88
C CYS A 300 -25.78 7.21 -2.96
N PRO A 301 -25.58 8.44 -3.47
CA PRO A 301 -25.21 9.58 -2.63
C PRO A 301 -26.32 9.97 -1.61
N GLY A 302 -27.54 9.48 -1.79
CA GLY A 302 -28.73 9.97 -1.12
C GLY A 302 -29.24 11.27 -1.75
N CYS A 303 -30.55 11.52 -1.63
CA CYS A 303 -31.19 12.76 -2.08
C CYS A 303 -32.48 13.01 -1.28
N GLY A 304 -33.25 14.06 -1.60
CA GLY A 304 -34.51 14.39 -0.92
C GLY A 304 -35.60 13.30 -1.01
N ARG A 305 -35.36 12.20 -1.73
CA ARG A 305 -36.24 11.04 -1.83
C ARG A 305 -35.97 9.97 -0.77
N THR A 306 -34.98 10.12 0.11
CA THR A 306 -34.73 9.15 1.20
C THR A 306 -34.57 9.86 2.53
N SER A 307 -34.87 9.17 3.62
CA SER A 307 -34.40 9.58 4.95
C SER A 307 -32.88 9.52 4.95
N SER A 308 -32.23 10.68 5.04
CA SER A 308 -30.77 10.80 4.95
C SER A 308 -30.07 9.99 6.03
N THR A 309 -30.55 10.05 7.27
CA THR A 309 -29.89 9.39 8.42
C THR A 309 -29.99 7.87 8.39
N VAL A 310 -31.17 7.31 8.11
CA VAL A 310 -31.37 5.83 8.11
C VAL A 310 -30.57 5.18 6.98
N PHE A 311 -30.63 5.77 5.79
CA PHE A 311 -29.87 5.29 4.63
C PHE A 311 -28.35 5.35 4.89
N GLN A 312 -27.86 6.50 5.36
CA GLN A 312 -26.43 6.69 5.64
C GLN A 312 -25.92 5.72 6.72
N GLN A 313 -26.71 5.50 7.78
CA GLN A 313 -26.34 4.57 8.84
C GLN A 313 -26.29 3.13 8.34
N LEU A 314 -27.28 2.69 7.54
CA LEU A 314 -27.28 1.34 6.96
C LEU A 314 -26.06 1.12 6.05
N ALA A 315 -25.79 2.05 5.13
CA ALA A 315 -24.65 1.95 4.23
C ALA A 315 -23.33 1.85 5.01
N LYS A 316 -23.18 2.68 6.06
CA LYS A 316 -22.03 2.65 6.96
C LYS A 316 -21.92 1.31 7.71
N ASP A 317 -23.01 0.81 8.27
CA ASP A 317 -23.01 -0.42 9.06
C ASP A 317 -22.66 -1.65 8.21
N ILE A 318 -23.17 -1.71 6.97
CA ILE A 318 -22.81 -2.76 6.02
C ILE A 318 -21.34 -2.67 5.63
N GLN A 319 -20.83 -1.49 5.31
CA GLN A 319 -19.41 -1.31 4.98
C GLN A 319 -18.50 -1.73 6.14
N ILE A 320 -18.85 -1.37 7.38
CA ILE A 320 -18.11 -1.77 8.58
C ILE A 320 -18.17 -3.30 8.75
N TYR A 321 -19.36 -3.88 8.63
CA TYR A 321 -19.57 -5.31 8.79
C TYR A 321 -18.73 -6.12 7.81
N LEU A 322 -18.77 -5.79 6.51
CA LEU A 322 -17.98 -6.46 5.48
C LEU A 322 -16.48 -6.42 5.81
N ARG A 323 -15.94 -5.24 6.16
CA ARG A 323 -14.53 -5.10 6.55
C ARG A 323 -14.15 -5.93 7.78
N GLN A 324 -15.03 -6.00 8.78
CA GLN A 324 -14.80 -6.80 9.99
C GLN A 324 -14.82 -8.30 9.73
N GLN A 325 -15.64 -8.77 8.78
CA GLN A 325 -15.73 -10.19 8.45
C GLN A 325 -14.62 -10.67 7.51
N MET A 326 -14.04 -9.80 6.67
CA MET A 326 -13.03 -10.21 5.68
C MET A 326 -11.83 -11.01 6.22
N PRO A 327 -11.26 -10.73 7.42
CA PRO A 327 -10.21 -11.57 8.00
C PRO A 327 -10.62 -13.02 8.23
N VAL A 328 -11.92 -13.26 8.46
CA VAL A 328 -12.52 -14.59 8.62
C VAL A 328 -12.91 -15.15 7.26
N TRP A 329 -13.70 -14.40 6.47
CA TRP A 329 -14.24 -14.89 5.21
C TRP A 329 -13.15 -15.21 4.19
N ARG A 330 -12.07 -14.43 4.09
CA ARG A 330 -10.98 -14.72 3.14
C ARG A 330 -10.35 -16.12 3.34
N LYS A 331 -10.45 -16.70 4.55
CA LYS A 331 -9.94 -18.05 4.84
C LYS A 331 -10.95 -19.15 4.53
N LEU A 332 -12.24 -18.86 4.67
CA LEU A 332 -13.32 -19.85 4.62
C LEU A 332 -14.09 -19.83 3.29
N HIS A 333 -14.09 -18.70 2.60
CA HIS A 333 -14.91 -18.37 1.45
C HIS A 333 -14.04 -17.74 0.36
N PRO A 334 -13.22 -18.53 -0.36
CA PRO A 334 -12.32 -18.00 -1.39
C PRO A 334 -13.09 -17.26 -2.50
N GLY A 335 -12.65 -16.06 -2.87
CA GLY A 335 -13.30 -15.24 -3.90
C GLY A 335 -14.40 -14.32 -3.37
N VAL A 336 -14.72 -14.37 -2.07
CA VAL A 336 -15.69 -13.46 -1.44
C VAL A 336 -15.32 -11.98 -1.62
N GLU A 337 -14.03 -11.66 -1.77
CA GLU A 337 -13.56 -10.31 -2.10
C GLU A 337 -14.12 -9.75 -3.42
N ASP A 338 -14.55 -10.61 -4.35
CA ASP A 338 -15.15 -10.23 -5.64
C ASP A 338 -16.64 -9.89 -5.51
N MET A 339 -17.25 -10.16 -4.35
CA MET A 339 -18.67 -9.87 -4.08
C MET A 339 -18.94 -8.37 -4.16
N SER A 340 -20.09 -8.01 -4.71
CA SER A 340 -20.62 -6.64 -4.68
C SER A 340 -21.91 -6.56 -3.87
N VAL A 341 -22.03 -5.52 -3.04
CA VAL A 341 -23.18 -5.29 -2.16
C VAL A 341 -23.78 -3.93 -2.47
N ALA A 342 -25.03 -3.88 -2.92
CA ALA A 342 -25.72 -2.62 -3.17
C ALA A 342 -26.54 -2.17 -1.94
N VAL A 343 -26.43 -0.90 -1.58
CA VAL A 343 -27.26 -0.26 -0.55
C VAL A 343 -27.86 1.02 -1.12
N MET A 344 -29.16 1.00 -1.42
CA MET A 344 -29.81 2.05 -2.20
C MET A 344 -30.91 2.74 -1.40
N GLY A 345 -31.02 4.07 -1.50
CA GLY A 345 -31.90 4.87 -0.66
C GLY A 345 -33.37 4.99 -1.12
N CYS A 346 -33.69 4.66 -2.38
CA CYS A 346 -35.07 4.73 -2.89
C CYS A 346 -35.26 3.83 -4.11
N VAL A 347 -36.51 3.65 -4.55
CA VAL A 347 -36.86 2.77 -5.67
C VAL A 347 -36.43 3.26 -7.06
N VAL A 348 -35.98 4.51 -7.21
CA VAL A 348 -35.65 5.08 -8.53
C VAL A 348 -34.53 4.30 -9.21
N ASN A 349 -33.38 4.20 -8.53
CA ASN A 349 -32.23 3.41 -8.99
C ASN A 349 -32.05 2.14 -8.15
N GLY A 350 -32.76 2.00 -7.03
CA GLY A 350 -32.50 0.96 -6.05
C GLY A 350 -32.63 -0.47 -6.58
N PRO A 351 -33.75 -0.85 -7.22
CA PRO A 351 -33.92 -2.17 -7.82
C PRO A 351 -32.91 -2.46 -8.92
N GLY A 352 -32.61 -1.48 -9.79
CA GLY A 352 -31.66 -1.68 -10.90
C GLY A 352 -30.26 -2.00 -10.39
N GLU A 353 -29.70 -1.12 -9.56
CA GLU A 353 -28.36 -1.32 -8.99
C GLU A 353 -28.28 -2.57 -8.10
N SER A 354 -29.33 -2.86 -7.34
CA SER A 354 -29.36 -4.07 -6.50
C SER A 354 -29.36 -5.36 -7.30
N LYS A 355 -29.92 -5.36 -8.52
CA LYS A 355 -29.88 -6.51 -9.43
C LYS A 355 -28.55 -6.68 -10.15
N HIS A 356 -27.78 -5.60 -10.29
CA HIS A 356 -26.45 -5.64 -10.88
C HIS A 356 -25.38 -6.06 -9.88
N ALA A 357 -25.64 -5.90 -8.58
CA ALA A 357 -24.79 -6.42 -7.51
C ALA A 357 -25.05 -7.92 -7.24
N SER A 358 -24.10 -8.58 -6.57
CA SER A 358 -24.27 -9.95 -6.07
C SER A 358 -25.46 -10.03 -5.11
N ILE A 359 -25.54 -9.05 -4.21
CA ILE A 359 -26.64 -8.89 -3.26
C ILE A 359 -26.94 -7.41 -3.05
N GLY A 360 -28.20 -7.03 -2.90
CA GLY A 360 -28.56 -5.62 -2.76
C GLY A 360 -29.85 -5.36 -2.01
N ILE A 361 -29.93 -4.22 -1.32
CA ILE A 361 -31.13 -3.74 -0.65
C ILE A 361 -31.55 -2.37 -1.20
N SER A 362 -32.84 -2.26 -1.53
CA SER A 362 -33.46 -0.99 -1.90
C SER A 362 -34.35 -0.50 -0.77
N LEU A 363 -33.93 0.54 -0.06
CA LEU A 363 -34.72 1.18 0.99
C LEU A 363 -35.94 1.93 0.41
N PRO A 364 -36.98 2.12 1.24
CA PRO A 364 -38.14 2.92 0.85
C PRO A 364 -37.81 4.41 0.87
N GLY A 365 -38.22 5.09 -0.20
CA GLY A 365 -38.14 6.54 -0.29
C GLY A 365 -39.24 7.28 0.46
N SER A 366 -39.14 8.61 0.47
CA SER A 366 -40.13 9.52 1.05
C SER A 366 -41.48 9.35 0.36
N GLY A 367 -42.51 8.95 1.12
CA GLY A 367 -43.87 8.71 0.62
C GLY A 367 -44.08 7.32 0.00
N GLU A 368 -43.11 6.42 0.13
CA GLU A 368 -43.22 5.03 -0.33
C GLU A 368 -43.64 4.10 0.82
N ASN A 369 -44.08 2.89 0.47
CA ASN A 369 -44.38 1.86 1.45
C ASN A 369 -43.11 1.52 2.27
N PRO A 370 -43.17 1.42 3.60
CA PRO A 370 -42.00 1.24 4.48
C PRO A 370 -41.47 -0.20 4.44
N VAL A 371 -41.07 -0.65 3.25
CA VAL A 371 -40.55 -1.97 2.95
C VAL A 371 -39.29 -1.86 2.13
N ALA A 372 -38.32 -2.74 2.37
CA ALA A 372 -37.04 -2.76 1.69
C ALA A 372 -36.87 -4.11 0.96
N PRO A 373 -37.16 -4.21 -0.35
CA PRO A 373 -36.87 -5.41 -1.11
C PRO A 373 -35.36 -5.68 -1.17
N VAL A 374 -35.00 -6.95 -1.02
CA VAL A 374 -33.65 -7.48 -1.18
C VAL A 374 -33.59 -8.27 -2.48
N TYR A 375 -32.44 -8.16 -3.15
CA TYR A 375 -32.15 -8.82 -4.41
C TYR A 375 -30.88 -9.65 -4.24
N GLU A 376 -30.88 -10.87 -4.76
CA GLU A 376 -29.73 -11.79 -4.80
C GLU A 376 -29.62 -12.28 -6.24
N ASP A 377 -28.44 -12.14 -6.86
CA ASP A 377 -28.16 -12.57 -8.24
C ASP A 377 -29.18 -12.08 -9.29
N GLY A 378 -29.62 -10.82 -9.14
CA GLY A 378 -30.57 -10.19 -10.06
C GLY A 378 -32.06 -10.47 -9.75
N GLU A 379 -32.36 -11.35 -8.80
CA GLU A 379 -33.72 -11.76 -8.46
C GLU A 379 -34.16 -11.21 -7.10
N LYS A 380 -35.44 -10.81 -6.99
CA LYS A 380 -36.00 -10.34 -5.72
C LYS A 380 -36.30 -11.54 -4.83
N THR A 381 -35.66 -11.64 -3.66
CA THR A 381 -35.82 -12.78 -2.75
C THR A 381 -36.76 -12.48 -1.60
N VAL A 382 -36.40 -11.51 -0.75
CA VAL A 382 -37.15 -11.16 0.45
C VAL A 382 -37.53 -9.68 0.47
N THR A 383 -38.37 -9.30 1.42
CA THR A 383 -38.75 -7.90 1.63
C THR A 383 -38.75 -7.62 3.13
N LEU A 384 -37.78 -6.83 3.55
CA LEU A 384 -37.55 -6.47 4.96
C LEU A 384 -38.44 -5.29 5.38
N LYS A 385 -38.73 -5.21 6.67
CA LYS A 385 -39.61 -4.18 7.24
C LYS A 385 -39.38 -4.04 8.75
N GLY A 386 -39.62 -2.85 9.27
CA GLY A 386 -39.45 -2.53 10.69
C GLY A 386 -38.04 -2.02 11.04
N GLU A 387 -37.74 -1.95 12.33
CA GLU A 387 -36.54 -1.27 12.84
C GLU A 387 -35.25 -2.10 12.71
N LYS A 388 -35.36 -3.40 12.40
CA LYS A 388 -34.23 -4.34 12.37
C LYS A 388 -33.66 -4.63 10.98
N ILE A 389 -34.00 -3.80 9.98
CA ILE A 389 -33.57 -4.00 8.59
C ILE A 389 -32.05 -4.16 8.47
N ALA A 390 -31.26 -3.40 9.23
CA ALA A 390 -29.80 -3.50 9.19
C ALA A 390 -29.29 -4.86 9.65
N GLN A 391 -29.76 -5.37 10.79
CA GLN A 391 -29.33 -6.67 11.32
C GLN A 391 -29.84 -7.82 10.44
N GLU A 392 -31.08 -7.73 9.96
CA GLU A 392 -31.66 -8.74 9.05
C GLU A 392 -30.89 -8.79 7.72
N PHE A 393 -30.54 -7.63 7.15
CA PHE A 393 -29.75 -7.59 5.92
C PHE A 393 -28.33 -8.12 6.12
N GLN A 394 -27.67 -7.84 7.25
CA GLN A 394 -26.37 -8.46 7.58
C GLN A 394 -26.45 -9.98 7.66
N GLN A 395 -27.52 -10.53 8.23
CA GLN A 395 -27.73 -11.99 8.28
C GLN A 395 -27.92 -12.58 6.87
N ILE A 396 -28.65 -11.89 6.00
CA ILE A 396 -28.85 -12.32 4.61
C ILE A 396 -27.53 -12.26 3.84
N VAL A 397 -26.72 -11.20 4.02
CA VAL A 397 -25.36 -11.12 3.44
C VAL A 397 -24.49 -12.28 3.93
N GLN A 398 -24.52 -12.60 5.22
CA GLN A 398 -23.76 -13.73 5.77
C GLN A 398 -24.21 -15.08 5.20
N GLN A 399 -25.52 -15.28 5.01
CA GLN A 399 -26.08 -16.47 4.37
C GLN A 399 -25.67 -16.56 2.90
N TYR A 400 -25.74 -15.44 2.17
CA TYR A 400 -25.32 -15.34 0.79
C TYR A 400 -23.83 -15.72 0.64
N VAL A 401 -22.97 -15.22 1.53
CA VAL A 401 -21.55 -15.59 1.55
C VAL A 401 -21.37 -17.10 1.77
N GLN A 402 -22.11 -17.69 2.70
CA GLN A 402 -22.01 -19.13 3.00
C GLN A 402 -22.50 -20.04 1.86
N SER A 403 -23.42 -19.57 1.02
CA SER A 403 -23.97 -20.37 -0.09
C SER A 403 -23.23 -20.21 -1.41
N HIS A 404 -22.55 -19.08 -1.64
CA HIS A 404 -21.94 -18.75 -2.94
C HIS A 404 -20.41 -18.84 -2.97
N TYR A 405 -19.75 -18.78 -1.80
CA TYR A 405 -18.29 -18.80 -1.67
C TYR A 405 -17.87 -19.82 -0.62
#